data_AF-A0A0F5VKR0-F1
#
_entry.id   AF-A0A0F5VKR0-F1
#
_cell.length_a   1.000
_cell.length_b   1.000
_cell.length_c   1.000
_cell.angle_alpha   90.00
_cell.angle_beta   90.00
_cell.angle_gamma   90.00
#
_symmetry.space_group_name_H-M   'P 1'
#
loop_
_entity.id
_entity.type
_entity.pdbx_description
1 polymer ?
#
loop_
_entity_poly.entity_id
_entity_poly.type
_entity_poly.pdbx_seq_one_letter_code
_entity_poly.pdbx_strand_id
1 'polypeptide(L)'
;MGSLAGGSDVAARARHLAVRHVDRQEPCRSCWARYLCGGGCYHEVSRRGRPGCEYIRGWLSFCLRAYVELCATAPEFFRTPADSTTALVSPASPASAV
;
A
#
# COMPACT_ATOMS: atom_id res chain seq x y z
N MET A 1 -10.68 -3.56 -24.65
CA MET A 1 -9.84 -4.53 -23.90
C MET A 1 -10.23 -5.94 -24.35
N GLY A 2 -9.92 -6.32 -25.59
CA GLY A 2 -10.25 -7.65 -26.13
C GLY A 2 -11.74 -7.93 -26.31
N SER A 3 -12.06 -9.21 -26.54
CA SER A 3 -13.42 -9.77 -26.62
C SER A 3 -13.43 -11.19 -26.05
N LEU A 4 -14.61 -11.75 -25.74
CA LEU A 4 -14.70 -13.13 -25.23
C LEU A 4 -14.23 -14.17 -26.25
N ALA A 5 -14.55 -13.97 -27.53
CA ALA A 5 -14.15 -14.89 -28.60
C ALA A 5 -12.67 -14.75 -28.98
N GLY A 6 -12.13 -13.52 -28.97
CA GLY A 6 -10.75 -13.23 -29.37
C GLY A 6 -9.74 -13.18 -28.21
N GLY A 7 -10.20 -13.36 -26.98
CA GLY A 7 -9.39 -13.23 -25.77
C GLY A 7 -8.97 -11.79 -25.45
N SER A 8 -8.03 -11.67 -24.51
CA SER A 8 -7.56 -10.36 -24.05
C SER A 8 -6.66 -9.68 -25.08
N ASP A 9 -6.93 -8.42 -25.42
CA ASP A 9 -5.99 -7.59 -26.17
C ASP A 9 -4.79 -7.21 -25.28
N VAL A 10 -3.71 -7.99 -25.41
CA VAL A 10 -2.48 -7.82 -24.64
C VAL A 10 -1.82 -6.48 -24.94
N ALA A 11 -1.84 -6.03 -26.20
CA ALA A 11 -1.22 -4.78 -26.61
C ALA A 11 -1.98 -3.57 -26.03
N ALA A 12 -3.32 -3.60 -26.04
CA ALA A 12 -4.13 -2.58 -25.39
C ALA A 12 -3.92 -2.56 -23.87
N ARG A 13 -3.84 -3.73 -23.22
CA ARG A 13 -3.51 -3.81 -21.78
C ARG A 13 -2.16 -3.20 -21.49
N ALA A 14 -1.13 -3.57 -22.24
CA ALA A 14 0.22 -3.04 -22.08
C ALA A 14 0.27 -1.52 -22.25
N ARG A 15 -0.40 -0.99 -23.29
CA ARG A 15 -0.52 0.48 -23.48
C ARG A 15 -1.23 1.14 -22.29
N HIS A 16 -2.33 0.56 -21.81
CA HIS A 16 -3.08 1.10 -20.68
C HIS A 16 -2.21 1.19 -19.41
N LEU A 17 -1.49 0.12 -19.07
CA LEU A 17 -0.57 0.10 -17.93
C LEU A 17 0.58 1.10 -18.11
N ALA A 18 1.18 1.13 -19.31
CA ALA A 18 2.32 1.99 -19.59
C ALA A 18 1.97 3.48 -19.49
N VAL A 19 0.79 3.91 -19.96
CA VAL A 19 0.39 5.33 -19.87
C VAL A 19 -0.02 5.73 -18.45
N ARG A 20 -0.50 4.79 -17.63
CA ARG A 20 -0.94 5.03 -16.24
C ARG A 20 0.15 4.76 -15.19
N HIS A 21 1.35 4.37 -15.61
CA HIS A 21 2.49 4.19 -14.73
C HIS A 21 2.81 5.48 -13.97
N VAL A 22 3.24 5.36 -12.72
CA VAL A 22 3.48 6.52 -11.82
C VAL A 22 4.52 7.50 -12.35
N ASP A 23 5.48 7.04 -13.15
CA ASP A 23 6.50 7.91 -13.76
C ASP A 23 5.95 8.80 -14.88
N ARG A 24 4.77 8.47 -15.41
CA ARG A 24 4.12 9.19 -16.53
C ARG A 24 2.85 9.94 -16.12
N GLN A 25 2.51 9.92 -14.83
CA GLN A 25 1.30 10.51 -14.29
C GLN A 25 1.65 11.68 -13.39
N GLU A 26 0.90 12.79 -13.50
CA GLU A 26 0.92 13.86 -12.50
C GLU A 26 -0.27 13.72 -11.54
N PRO A 27 -0.09 14.01 -10.23
CA PRO A 27 1.14 14.48 -9.57
C PRO A 27 2.10 13.35 -9.14
N CYS A 28 1.95 12.13 -9.66
CA CYS A 28 2.70 10.96 -9.19
C CYS A 28 4.20 11.05 -9.46
N ARG A 29 4.61 11.63 -10.59
CA ARG A 29 6.02 11.71 -11.01
C ARG A 29 6.91 12.46 -10.01
N SER A 30 6.37 13.46 -9.33
CA SER A 30 7.06 14.23 -8.28
C SER A 30 6.71 13.77 -6.86
N CYS A 31 5.83 12.77 -6.69
CA CYS A 31 5.40 12.30 -5.38
C CYS A 31 6.43 11.34 -4.76
N TRP A 32 6.79 11.58 -3.49
CA TRP A 32 7.70 10.71 -2.73
C TRP A 32 7.13 9.30 -2.52
N ALA A 33 5.80 9.17 -2.41
CA ALA A 33 5.13 7.92 -2.08
C ALA A 33 4.84 7.02 -3.30
N ARG A 34 5.26 7.43 -4.51
CA ARG A 34 4.73 6.87 -5.77
C ARG A 34 4.94 5.35 -5.93
N TYR A 35 6.05 4.81 -5.47
CA TYR A 35 6.33 3.36 -5.56
C TYR A 35 5.74 2.55 -4.39
N LEU A 36 5.24 3.22 -3.35
CA LEU A 36 4.53 2.58 -2.25
C LEU A 36 3.01 2.57 -2.50
N CYS A 37 2.46 3.63 -3.09
CA CYS A 37 1.02 3.73 -3.36
C CYS A 37 0.60 3.29 -4.77
N GLY A 38 1.54 3.12 -5.71
CA GLY A 38 1.28 2.67 -7.08
C GLY A 38 0.45 3.64 -7.95
N GLY A 39 0.20 4.86 -7.46
CA GLY A 39 -0.58 5.88 -8.19
C GLY A 39 -2.10 5.79 -8.02
N GLY A 40 -2.59 4.95 -7.11
CA GLY A 40 -4.01 4.77 -6.80
C GLY A 40 -4.77 3.89 -7.81
N CYS A 41 -6.04 3.60 -7.50
CA CYS A 41 -6.90 2.78 -8.36
C CYS A 41 -7.22 3.51 -9.67
N TYR A 42 -6.90 2.90 -10.83
CA TYR A 42 -7.11 3.54 -12.13
C TYR A 42 -8.58 3.90 -12.41
N HIS A 43 -9.52 3.07 -11.96
CA HIS A 43 -10.94 3.34 -12.14
C HIS A 43 -11.39 4.54 -11.29
N GLU A 44 -11.00 4.56 -10.01
CA GLU A 44 -11.30 5.67 -9.10
C GLU A 44 -10.69 6.96 -9.62
N VAL A 45 -9.39 6.95 -9.97
CA VAL A 45 -8.69 8.12 -10.50
C VAL A 45 -9.35 8.67 -11.75
N SER A 46 -9.78 7.80 -12.67
CA SER A 46 -10.47 8.21 -13.89
C SER A 46 -11.87 8.78 -13.66
N ARG A 47 -12.53 8.46 -12.54
CA ARG A 47 -13.92 8.85 -12.26
C ARG A 47 -14.04 9.98 -11.24
N ARG A 48 -13.13 10.02 -10.28
CA ARG A 48 -13.21 10.85 -9.07
C ARG A 48 -11.94 11.66 -8.82
N GLY A 49 -10.94 11.53 -9.68
CA GLY A 49 -9.63 12.16 -9.46
C GLY A 49 -8.90 11.50 -8.31
N ARG A 50 -8.12 12.26 -7.54
CA ARG A 50 -7.15 11.72 -6.58
C ARG A 50 -7.43 12.09 -5.12
N PRO A 51 -8.66 11.88 -4.59
CA PRO A 51 -9.00 12.30 -3.23
C PRO A 51 -8.20 11.54 -2.16
N GLY A 52 -7.82 10.28 -2.43
CA GLY A 52 -7.06 9.45 -1.48
C GLY A 52 -5.57 9.76 -1.37
N CYS A 53 -5.01 10.67 -2.19
CA CYS A 53 -3.56 10.91 -2.21
C CYS A 53 -3.02 11.46 -0.89
N GLU A 54 -3.71 12.38 -0.22
CA GLU A 54 -3.23 12.89 1.08
C GLU A 54 -3.35 11.83 2.18
N TYR A 55 -4.47 11.11 2.21
CA TYR A 55 -4.67 10.03 3.17
C TYR A 55 -3.58 8.97 3.08
N ILE A 56 -3.28 8.46 1.87
CA ILE A 56 -2.25 7.42 1.71
C ILE A 56 -0.84 7.92 2.05
N ARG A 57 -0.53 9.20 1.77
CA ARG A 57 0.76 9.79 2.20
C ARG A 57 0.87 9.85 3.72
N GLY A 58 -0.19 10.25 4.41
CA GLY A 58 -0.25 10.25 5.87
C GLY A 58 -0.09 8.85 6.44
N TRP A 59 -0.85 7.88 5.90
CA TRP A 59 -0.78 6.48 6.33
C TRP A 59 0.61 5.88 6.14
N LEU A 60 1.22 6.08 4.97
CA LEU A 60 2.57 5.60 4.69
C LEU A 60 3.60 6.27 5.61
N SER A 61 3.47 7.57 5.89
CA SER A 61 4.34 8.25 6.85
C SER A 61 4.23 7.63 8.25
N PHE A 62 3.02 7.27 8.68
CA PHE A 62 2.81 6.58 9.95
C PHE A 62 3.44 5.18 9.94
N CYS A 63 3.15 4.36 8.93
CA CYS A 63 3.67 2.99 8.84
C CYS A 63 5.20 2.95 8.80
N LEU A 64 5.84 3.86 8.05
CA LEU A 64 7.30 3.92 7.97
C LEU A 64 7.93 4.29 9.32
N ARG A 65 7.33 5.23 10.06
CA ARG A 65 7.79 5.60 11.40
C ARG A 65 7.61 4.44 12.38
N ALA A 66 6.43 3.84 12.40
CA ALA A 66 6.14 2.69 13.26
C ALA A 66 7.08 1.52 12.96
N TYR A 67 7.38 1.26 11.68
CA TYR A 67 8.35 0.23 11.28
C TYR A 67 9.74 0.51 11.85
N VAL A 68 10.26 1.74 11.67
CA VAL A 68 11.59 2.12 12.20
C VAL A 68 11.62 2.04 13.73
N GLU A 69 10.56 2.48 14.40
CA GLU A 69 10.43 2.40 15.85
C GLU A 69 10.46 0.95 16.33
N LEU A 70 9.64 0.08 15.75
CA LEU A 70 9.61 -1.35 16.09
C LEU A 70 10.93 -2.05 15.80
N CYS A 71 11.61 -1.71 14.71
CA CYS A 71 12.94 -2.25 14.43
C CYS A 71 13.97 -1.88 15.51
N ALA A 72 13.81 -0.71 16.16
CA ALA A 72 14.72 -0.26 17.21
C ALA A 72 14.33 -0.77 18.61
N THR A 73 13.03 -0.82 18.92
CA THR A 73 12.53 -1.10 20.27
C THR A 73 12.08 -2.54 20.49
N ALA A 74 11.63 -3.22 19.44
CA ALA A 74 11.11 -4.58 19.49
C ALA A 74 11.51 -5.39 18.22
N PRO A 75 12.82 -5.50 17.89
CA PRO A 75 13.28 -6.16 16.67
C PRO A 75 12.86 -7.63 16.55
N GLU A 76 12.55 -8.29 17.67
CA GLU A 76 12.00 -9.65 17.74
C GLU A 76 10.65 -9.79 17.04
N PHE A 77 9.87 -8.71 16.92
CA PHE A 77 8.59 -8.71 16.19
C PHE A 77 8.75 -9.13 14.73
N PHE A 78 9.91 -8.88 14.12
CA PHE A 78 10.20 -9.21 12.72
C PHE A 78 11.04 -10.49 12.53
N ARG A 79 11.50 -11.14 13.61
CA ARG A 79 12.41 -12.29 13.52
C ARG A 79 11.69 -13.64 13.43
N THR A 80 10.44 -13.69 13.86
CA THR A 80 9.63 -14.91 13.83
C THR A 80 8.48 -14.69 12.85
N PRO A 81 8.30 -15.55 11.83
CA PRO A 81 7.04 -15.61 11.12
C PRO A 81 5.99 -16.01 12.17
N ALA A 82 5.22 -15.04 12.66
CA ALA A 82 4.12 -15.33 13.54
C ALA A 82 3.21 -16.30 12.79
N ASP A 83 2.94 -17.46 13.37
CA ASP A 83 1.73 -18.18 13.04
C ASP A 83 0.58 -17.19 13.31
N SER A 84 0.03 -16.62 12.24
CA SER A 84 -0.81 -15.42 12.24
C SER A 84 -2.14 -15.59 12.98
N THR A 85 -2.35 -16.75 13.59
CA THR A 85 -3.55 -17.11 14.35
C THR A 85 -3.45 -16.70 15.84
N THR A 86 -2.26 -16.56 16.42
CA THR A 86 -2.12 -16.42 17.89
C THR A 86 -1.91 -14.97 18.38
N ALA A 87 -1.39 -14.07 17.54
CA ALA A 87 -0.92 -12.74 17.99
C ALA A 87 -2.03 -11.71 18.34
N LEU A 88 -3.30 -11.95 18.01
CA LEU A 88 -4.40 -11.05 18.38
C LEU A 88 -4.97 -11.32 19.77
N VAL A 89 -4.57 -12.40 20.44
CA VAL A 89 -4.90 -12.65 21.85
C VAL A 89 -3.67 -12.35 22.69
N SER A 90 -3.48 -11.08 23.05
CA SER A 90 -2.73 -10.75 24.25
C SER A 90 -3.66 -10.98 25.45
N PRO A 91 -3.31 -11.79 26.46
CA PRO A 91 -3.97 -11.68 27.74
C PRO A 91 -3.63 -10.29 28.31
N ALA A 92 -4.63 -9.65 28.92
CA ALA A 92 -4.44 -8.40 29.64
C ALA A 92 -3.30 -8.54 30.66
N SER A 93 -2.41 -7.54 30.69
CA SER A 93 -1.39 -7.39 31.73
C SER A 93 -2.06 -7.43 33.11
N PRO A 94 -1.59 -8.21 34.10
CA PRO A 94 -2.09 -8.05 35.45
C PRO A 94 -1.63 -6.68 35.95
N ALA A 95 -2.59 -5.89 36.42
CA ALA A 95 -2.30 -4.69 37.19
C ALA A 95 -1.38 -5.05 38.35
N SER A 96 -0.25 -4.37 38.46
CA SER A 96 0.63 -4.48 39.63
C SER A 96 -0.16 -4.09 40.88
N ALA A 97 -0.27 -5.03 41.81
CA ALA A 97 -0.68 -4.76 43.17
C ALA A 97 0.36 -3.86 43.85
N VAL A 98 -0.07 -2.67 44.25
CA VAL A 98 0.48 -1.89 45.37
C VAL A 98 -0.71 -1.40 46.17
#